data_AF-A0A520TCN6-F1
#
_entry.id   AF-A0A520TCN6-F1
#
_cell.length_a   1.000
_cell.length_b   1.000
_cell.length_c   1.000
_cell.angle_alpha   90.00
_cell.angle_beta   90.00
_cell.angle_gamma   90.00
#
_symmetry.space_group_name_H-M   'P 1'
#
loop_
_entity.id
_entity.type
_entity.pdbx_description
1 polymer ?
#
loop_
_entity_poly.entity_id
_entity_poly.type
_entity_poly.pdbx_seq_one_letter_code
_entity_poly.pdbx_strand_id
1 'polypeptide(L)'
;MKKFSVFIILSILLFSNNSNSDQKDVIKNLMQRPLNYLDLGIINLERDMERSIDRIISRYTSRLLANLIGDRKEEVEMAVIYNWRKTAVIASISIPMSSGLGENDYLSSSNKCREIFDDVRHNLLRSQPESSLSESQVASYLVEKFYPPSNQPWTLPEDYRKSLVKLVLLEVVLRPTNKYALSKAVLPVSCNGNLAEEKGDIKAVHNTTIQ
;
A
#
# COMPACT_ATOMS: atom_id res chain seq x y z
N MET A 1 59.65 16.29 -20.73
CA MET A 1 58.66 15.36 -21.33
C MET A 1 58.33 14.28 -20.31
N LYS A 2 57.02 14.09 -20.03
CA LYS A 2 56.34 12.83 -19.59
C LYS A 2 56.81 12.19 -18.27
N LYS A 3 55.98 11.77 -17.31
CA LYS A 3 54.51 11.68 -17.13
C LYS A 3 54.30 11.51 -15.61
N PHE A 4 53.43 12.30 -14.99
CA PHE A 4 52.83 11.95 -13.70
C PHE A 4 51.87 10.78 -13.93
N SER A 5 52.11 9.64 -13.30
CA SER A 5 51.18 8.51 -13.30
C SER A 5 50.31 8.64 -12.06
N VAL A 6 49.12 9.22 -12.21
CA VAL A 6 48.08 9.22 -11.18
C VAL A 6 47.24 7.96 -11.40
N PHE A 7 47.37 6.97 -10.51
CA PHE A 7 46.40 5.89 -10.42
C PHE A 7 45.20 6.40 -9.61
N ILE A 8 44.12 6.78 -10.29
CA ILE A 8 42.81 6.99 -9.69
C ILE A 8 42.08 5.66 -9.75
N ILE A 9 41.97 4.97 -8.61
CA ILE A 9 41.03 3.85 -8.45
C ILE A 9 39.66 4.49 -8.24
N LEU A 10 38.94 4.68 -9.34
CA LEU A 10 37.56 5.16 -9.34
C LEU A 10 36.62 3.96 -9.27
N SER A 11 36.44 3.43 -8.07
CA SER A 11 35.39 2.44 -7.78
C SER A 11 34.04 3.17 -7.72
N ILE A 12 33.48 3.54 -8.89
CA ILE A 12 32.10 4.01 -8.95
C ILE A 12 31.19 2.79 -8.75
N LEU A 13 30.70 2.69 -7.52
CA LEU A 13 29.37 2.23 -7.13
C LEU A 13 28.41 2.02 -8.30
N LEU A 14 28.31 0.77 -8.79
CA LEU A 14 27.17 0.31 -9.58
C LEU A 14 26.03 -0.05 -8.63
N PHE A 15 25.35 0.96 -8.10
CA PHE A 15 23.98 0.79 -7.59
C PHE A 15 23.03 1.38 -8.63
N SER A 16 22.67 0.57 -9.63
CA SER A 16 21.57 0.91 -10.53
C SER A 16 20.24 0.68 -9.81
N ASN A 17 19.55 1.75 -9.44
CA ASN A 17 18.13 1.75 -9.07
C ASN A 17 17.26 1.44 -10.31
N ASN A 18 17.24 0.19 -10.75
CA ASN A 18 16.44 -0.27 -11.91
C ASN A 18 14.96 -0.57 -11.59
N SER A 19 14.47 -0.32 -10.38
CA SER A 19 13.10 -0.72 -10.00
C SER A 19 12.00 -0.07 -10.83
N ASN A 20 12.22 1.15 -11.34
CA ASN A 20 11.18 1.93 -12.02
C ASN A 20 10.98 1.56 -13.51
N SER A 21 11.97 0.98 -14.20
CA SER A 21 11.77 0.54 -15.59
C SER A 21 10.79 -0.62 -15.63
N ASP A 22 10.95 -1.57 -14.71
CA ASP A 22 10.24 -2.84 -14.73
C ASP A 22 8.76 -2.64 -14.37
N GLN A 23 8.44 -1.72 -13.45
CA GLN A 23 7.07 -1.33 -13.12
C GLN A 23 6.36 -0.61 -14.28
N LYS A 24 7.07 0.25 -15.02
CA LYS A 24 6.51 0.94 -16.20
C LYS A 24 6.17 -0.05 -17.30
N ASP A 25 7.01 -1.06 -17.50
CA ASP A 25 6.76 -2.12 -18.47
C ASP A 25 5.56 -2.99 -18.05
N VAL A 26 5.41 -3.31 -16.76
CA VAL A 26 4.20 -3.98 -16.24
C VAL A 26 2.95 -3.16 -16.57
N ILE A 27 2.93 -1.86 -16.23
CA ILE A 27 1.79 -0.97 -16.50
C ILE A 27 1.47 -0.92 -17.99
N LYS A 28 2.48 -0.73 -18.84
CA LYS A 28 2.30 -0.70 -20.30
C LYS A 28 1.66 -1.99 -20.80
N ASN A 29 2.14 -3.14 -20.33
CA ASN A 29 1.58 -4.45 -20.69
C ASN A 29 0.12 -4.61 -20.24
N LEU A 30 -0.24 -4.11 -19.05
CA LEU A 30 -1.61 -4.15 -18.52
C LEU A 30 -2.55 -3.23 -19.32
N MET A 31 -2.08 -2.04 -19.72
CA MET A 31 -2.85 -1.04 -20.47
C MET A 31 -3.04 -1.38 -21.95
N GLN A 32 -2.15 -2.16 -22.56
CA GLN A 32 -2.20 -2.50 -23.99
C GLN A 32 -3.25 -3.57 -24.36
N ARG A 33 -4.01 -4.09 -23.38
CA ARG A 33 -5.00 -5.15 -23.59
C ARG A 33 -6.37 -4.57 -24.00
N PRO A 34 -7.20 -5.31 -24.78
CA PRO A 34 -8.51 -4.82 -25.26
C PRO A 34 -9.48 -4.44 -24.13
N LEU A 35 -9.37 -5.13 -22.99
CA LEU A 35 -9.87 -4.68 -21.70
C LEU A 35 -8.64 -4.19 -20.92
N ASN A 36 -8.65 -2.96 -20.42
CA ASN A 36 -7.51 -2.45 -19.65
C ASN A 36 -7.37 -3.27 -18.35
N TYR A 37 -6.32 -4.09 -18.27
CA TYR A 37 -6.09 -4.96 -17.10
C TYR A 37 -5.67 -4.17 -15.86
N LEU A 38 -5.14 -2.96 -16.03
CA LEU A 38 -4.87 -2.05 -14.92
C LEU A 38 -6.19 -1.63 -14.25
N ASP A 39 -7.17 -1.20 -15.05
CA ASP A 39 -8.48 -0.78 -14.54
C ASP A 39 -9.23 -1.95 -13.90
N LEU A 40 -9.16 -3.14 -14.52
CA LEU A 40 -9.71 -4.37 -13.93
C LEU A 40 -9.06 -4.67 -12.57
N GLY A 41 -7.73 -4.59 -12.49
CA GLY A 41 -6.98 -4.78 -11.25
C GLY A 41 -7.42 -3.80 -10.16
N ILE A 42 -7.55 -2.52 -10.50
CA ILE A 42 -8.03 -1.47 -9.58
C ILE A 42 -9.43 -1.79 -9.05
N ILE A 43 -10.39 -2.10 -9.93
CA ILE A 43 -11.78 -2.41 -9.56
C ILE A 43 -11.85 -3.66 -8.67
N ASN A 44 -11.07 -4.68 -8.98
CA ASN A 44 -11.04 -5.92 -8.20
C ASN A 44 -10.40 -5.73 -6.83
N LEU A 45 -9.31 -4.96 -6.75
CA LEU A 45 -8.68 -4.58 -5.49
C LEU A 45 -9.62 -3.74 -4.63
N GLU A 46 -10.30 -2.75 -5.21
CA GLU A 46 -11.27 -1.90 -4.50
C GLU A 46 -12.39 -2.75 -3.86
N ARG A 47 -12.94 -3.71 -4.61
CA ARG A 47 -13.96 -4.64 -4.08
C ARG A 47 -13.45 -5.51 -2.92
N ASP A 48 -12.20 -5.98 -3.00
CA ASP A 48 -11.61 -6.78 -1.92
C ASP A 48 -11.24 -5.93 -0.69
N MET A 49 -10.86 -4.67 -0.91
CA MET A 49 -10.66 -3.67 0.14
C MET A 49 -11.96 -3.36 0.89
N GLU A 50 -13.07 -3.16 0.18
CA GLU A 50 -14.39 -2.94 0.81
C GLU A 50 -14.77 -4.05 1.79
N ARG A 51 -14.50 -5.31 1.43
CA ARG A 51 -14.76 -6.48 2.30
C ARG A 51 -13.86 -6.49 3.54
N SER A 52 -12.67 -5.90 3.44
CA SER A 52 -11.72 -5.80 4.55
C SER A 52 -12.13 -4.70 5.55
N ILE A 53 -12.79 -3.64 5.07
CA ILE A 53 -13.24 -2.50 5.88
C ILE A 53 -14.23 -2.92 6.97
N ASP A 54 -15.15 -3.85 6.72
CA ASP A 54 -16.12 -4.32 7.72
C ASP A 54 -15.44 -4.81 9.02
N ARG A 55 -14.32 -5.52 8.86
CA ARG A 55 -13.51 -6.01 10.00
C ARG A 55 -12.80 -4.86 10.70
N ILE A 56 -12.20 -3.93 9.96
CA ILE A 56 -11.49 -2.76 10.49
C ILE A 56 -12.43 -1.89 11.31
N ILE A 57 -13.59 -1.56 10.74
CA ILE A 57 -14.62 -0.75 11.39
C ILE A 57 -14.99 -1.36 12.74
N SER A 58 -15.24 -2.68 12.80
CA SER A 58 -15.63 -3.35 14.04
C SER A 58 -14.58 -3.27 15.15
N ARG A 59 -13.28 -3.18 14.80
CA ARG A 59 -12.17 -3.20 15.74
C ARG A 59 -11.66 -1.81 16.14
N TYR A 60 -11.64 -0.88 15.20
CA TYR A 60 -10.86 0.36 15.34
C TYR A 60 -11.70 1.63 15.42
N THR A 61 -13.02 1.54 15.24
CA THR A 61 -13.97 2.67 15.37
C THR A 61 -14.80 2.56 16.66
N SER A 62 -15.46 3.64 17.08
CA SER A 62 -16.16 3.73 18.38
C SER A 62 -17.39 2.80 18.48
N ARG A 63 -17.55 2.14 19.63
CA ARG A 63 -18.71 1.28 19.95
C ARG A 63 -20.06 2.01 20.01
N LEU A 64 -20.07 3.33 20.23
CA LEU A 64 -21.29 4.15 20.33
C LEU A 64 -22.06 4.26 18.99
N LEU A 65 -21.46 3.82 17.88
CA LEU A 65 -21.99 3.90 16.51
C LEU A 65 -22.32 2.51 15.93
N ALA A 66 -22.46 1.49 16.78
CA ALA A 66 -22.63 0.08 16.38
C ALA A 66 -23.93 -0.24 15.61
N ASN A 67 -24.86 0.69 15.43
CA ASN A 67 -26.23 0.36 14.96
C ASN A 67 -26.54 0.72 13.50
N LEU A 68 -25.67 1.42 12.76
CA LEU A 68 -25.92 1.76 11.34
C LEU A 68 -24.66 1.47 10.53
N ILE A 69 -24.58 0.31 9.89
CA ILE A 69 -23.40 -0.11 9.09
C ILE A 69 -23.20 0.79 7.85
N GLY A 70 -24.27 1.38 7.32
CA GLY A 70 -24.23 2.31 6.17
C GLY A 70 -23.41 3.58 6.44
N ASP A 71 -23.68 4.24 7.57
CA ASP A 71 -23.02 5.50 7.96
C ASP A 71 -21.51 5.34 8.27
N ARG A 72 -21.06 4.10 8.54
CA ARG A 72 -19.64 3.80 8.86
C ARG A 72 -18.72 3.81 7.63
N LYS A 73 -19.26 3.50 6.44
CA LYS A 73 -18.50 3.60 5.19
C LYS A 73 -18.20 5.05 4.81
N GLU A 74 -19.02 6.00 5.26
CA GLU A 74 -18.78 7.43 5.02
C GLU A 74 -17.69 8.00 5.94
N GLU A 75 -17.46 7.36 7.10
CA GLU A 75 -16.39 7.77 8.01
C GLU A 75 -15.03 7.15 7.65
N VAL A 76 -14.98 5.90 7.20
CA VAL A 76 -13.72 5.30 6.71
C VAL A 76 -13.63 5.52 5.20
N GLU A 77 -12.76 6.42 4.79
CA GLU A 77 -12.54 6.67 3.36
C GLU A 77 -11.62 5.59 2.79
N MET A 78 -11.94 5.07 1.62
CA MET A 78 -11.09 4.11 0.91
C MET A 78 -11.06 4.44 -0.58
N ALA A 79 -9.90 4.27 -1.19
CA ALA A 79 -9.72 4.44 -2.62
C ALA A 79 -8.62 3.52 -3.13
N VAL A 80 -8.78 3.02 -4.36
CA VAL A 80 -7.70 2.38 -5.10
C VAL A 80 -7.45 3.18 -6.37
N ILE A 81 -6.26 3.77 -6.49
CA ILE A 81 -5.94 4.68 -7.60
C ILE A 81 -4.60 4.36 -8.24
N TYR A 82 -4.51 4.52 -9.56
CA TYR A 82 -3.21 4.54 -10.23
C TYR A 82 -2.58 5.94 -10.12
N ASN A 83 -1.39 6.01 -9.53
CA ASN A 83 -0.57 7.21 -9.45
C ASN A 83 0.54 7.15 -10.50
N TRP A 84 0.35 7.88 -11.61
CA TRP A 84 1.30 7.91 -12.72
C TRP A 84 2.68 8.46 -12.34
N ARG A 85 2.76 9.41 -11.40
CA ARG A 85 4.05 9.98 -10.94
C ARG A 85 4.88 8.95 -10.19
N LYS A 86 4.22 8.15 -9.37
CA LYS A 86 4.85 7.06 -8.60
C LYS A 86 4.93 5.75 -9.39
N THR A 87 4.28 5.66 -10.55
CA THR A 87 4.10 4.41 -11.30
C THR A 87 3.64 3.28 -10.38
N ALA A 88 2.58 3.54 -9.60
CA ALA A 88 2.10 2.62 -8.57
C ALA A 88 0.57 2.66 -8.49
N VAL A 89 -0.03 1.52 -8.16
CA VAL A 89 -1.42 1.44 -7.72
C VAL A 89 -1.43 1.58 -6.20
N ILE A 90 -2.10 2.61 -5.69
CA ILE A 90 -2.18 2.94 -4.27
C ILE A 90 -3.58 2.54 -3.80
N ALA A 91 -3.65 1.53 -2.97
CA ALA A 91 -4.84 1.19 -2.19
C ALA A 91 -4.73 1.92 -0.83
N SER A 92 -5.57 2.93 -0.60
CA SER A 92 -5.51 3.79 0.59
C SER A 92 -6.75 3.61 1.46
N ILE A 93 -6.57 3.55 2.77
CA ILE A 93 -7.64 3.56 3.78
C ILE A 93 -7.36 4.70 4.76
N SER A 94 -8.35 5.56 4.98
CA SER A 94 -8.28 6.65 5.94
C SER A 94 -9.29 6.48 7.07
N ILE A 95 -8.78 6.44 8.30
CA ILE A 95 -9.55 6.14 9.51
C ILE A 95 -9.59 7.37 10.40
N PRO A 96 -10.80 7.87 10.76
CA PRO A 96 -10.94 9.02 11.62
C PRO A 96 -10.55 8.72 13.07
N MET A 97 -9.80 9.65 13.66
CA MET A 97 -9.29 9.59 15.02
C MET A 97 -9.74 10.81 15.81
N SER A 98 -10.26 10.57 17.01
CA SER A 98 -10.66 11.62 17.96
C SER A 98 -9.62 11.87 19.07
N SER A 99 -8.60 11.01 19.16
CA SER A 99 -7.49 11.09 20.12
C SER A 99 -6.30 10.24 19.63
N GLY A 100 -5.17 10.30 20.34
CA GLY A 100 -4.05 9.39 20.12
C GLY A 100 -3.12 9.73 18.95
N LEU A 101 -3.13 10.98 18.47
CA LEU A 101 -2.24 11.48 17.40
C LEU A 101 -1.30 12.61 17.88
N GLY A 102 -1.19 12.81 19.20
CA GLY A 102 -0.25 13.79 19.74
C GLY A 102 1.21 13.28 19.72
N GLU A 103 2.17 14.16 20.00
CA GLU A 103 3.60 13.80 20.08
C GLU A 103 3.87 12.66 21.07
N ASN A 104 3.18 12.66 22.21
CA ASN A 104 3.29 11.61 23.22
C ASN A 104 2.73 10.26 22.76
N ASP A 105 1.94 10.24 21.69
CA ASP A 105 1.28 9.04 21.16
C ASP A 105 1.99 8.48 19.92
N TYR A 106 3.14 9.02 19.50
CA TYR A 106 3.81 8.64 18.24
C TYR A 106 4.07 7.14 18.11
N LEU A 107 4.55 6.49 19.18
CA LEU A 107 4.78 5.05 19.16
C LEU A 107 3.45 4.27 19.06
N SER A 108 2.45 4.68 19.83
CA SER A 108 1.12 4.03 19.86
C SER A 108 0.40 4.15 18.52
N SER A 109 0.34 5.36 17.95
CA SER A 109 -0.26 5.64 16.65
C SER A 109 0.47 4.93 15.51
N SER A 110 1.80 4.88 15.54
CA SER A 110 2.58 4.12 14.54
C SER A 110 2.26 2.62 14.61
N ASN A 111 2.19 2.04 15.82
CA ASN A 111 1.85 0.63 16.00
C ASN A 111 0.40 0.34 15.57
N LYS A 112 -0.55 1.21 15.93
CA LYS A 112 -1.94 1.10 15.50
C LYS A 112 -2.06 1.16 13.97
N CYS A 113 -1.31 2.06 13.31
CA CYS A 113 -1.31 2.13 11.85
C CYS A 113 -0.82 0.81 11.23
N ARG A 114 0.30 0.28 11.71
CA ARG A 114 0.87 -1.00 11.25
C ARG A 114 -0.05 -2.19 11.50
N GLU A 115 -0.78 -2.19 12.61
CA GLU A 115 -1.78 -3.23 12.90
C GLU A 115 -2.92 -3.23 11.90
N ILE A 116 -3.45 -2.05 11.58
CA ILE A 116 -4.52 -1.92 10.60
C ILE A 116 -4.02 -2.35 9.21
N PHE A 117 -2.81 -1.93 8.84
CA PHE A 117 -2.19 -2.38 7.59
C PHE A 117 -2.10 -3.91 7.54
N ASP A 118 -1.58 -4.54 8.60
CA ASP A 118 -1.39 -5.99 8.63
C ASP A 118 -2.73 -6.74 8.64
N ASP A 119 -3.76 -6.22 9.32
CA ASP A 119 -5.13 -6.75 9.28
C ASP A 119 -5.71 -6.70 7.86
N VAL A 120 -5.55 -5.57 7.15
CA VAL A 120 -5.99 -5.42 5.75
C VAL A 120 -5.25 -6.40 4.86
N ARG A 121 -3.92 -6.42 4.95
CA ARG A 121 -3.05 -7.33 4.20
C ARG A 121 -3.48 -8.79 4.39
N HIS A 122 -3.67 -9.25 5.62
CA HIS A 122 -4.13 -10.61 5.90
C HIS A 122 -5.50 -10.88 5.27
N ASN A 123 -6.43 -9.93 5.32
CA ASN A 123 -7.75 -10.09 4.71
C ASN A 123 -7.69 -10.21 3.18
N LEU A 124 -6.85 -9.40 2.52
CA LEU A 124 -6.66 -9.47 1.07
C LEU A 124 -6.04 -10.80 0.64
N LEU A 125 -5.05 -11.28 1.38
CA LEU A 125 -4.28 -12.48 1.03
C LEU A 125 -4.93 -13.80 1.49
N ARG A 126 -6.01 -13.75 2.29
CA ARG A 126 -6.61 -14.93 2.95
C ARG A 126 -7.02 -16.09 2.03
N SER A 127 -7.32 -15.81 0.77
CA SER A 127 -7.77 -16.82 -0.21
C SER A 127 -6.61 -17.50 -0.93
N GLN A 128 -5.39 -17.00 -0.76
CA GLN A 128 -4.20 -17.60 -1.34
C GLN A 128 -3.68 -18.71 -0.42
N PRO A 129 -3.21 -19.84 -0.97
CA PRO A 129 -2.64 -20.91 -0.16
C PRO A 129 -1.50 -20.36 0.71
N GLU A 130 -1.42 -20.84 1.95
CA GLU A 130 -0.35 -20.51 2.90
C GLU A 130 0.97 -21.13 2.43
N SER A 131 1.59 -20.54 1.42
CA SER A 131 3.05 -20.51 1.36
C SER A 131 3.51 -19.39 2.29
N SER A 132 4.59 -19.58 3.04
CA SER A 132 5.20 -18.52 3.86
C SER A 132 5.12 -17.15 3.17
N LEU A 133 4.57 -16.16 3.89
CA LEU A 133 4.06 -14.81 3.52
C LEU A 133 4.98 -13.87 2.67
N SER A 134 5.84 -14.41 1.79
CA SER A 134 7.12 -13.80 1.42
C SER A 134 7.10 -12.86 0.20
N GLU A 135 6.51 -13.25 -0.93
CA GLU A 135 6.43 -12.42 -2.16
C GLU A 135 5.59 -13.16 -3.21
N SER A 136 5.77 -14.48 -3.27
CA SER A 136 5.06 -15.38 -4.19
C SER A 136 3.55 -15.37 -3.97
N GLN A 137 3.10 -15.40 -2.71
CA GLN A 137 1.67 -15.35 -2.35
C GLN A 137 1.04 -14.04 -2.83
N VAL A 138 1.72 -12.92 -2.61
CA VAL A 138 1.28 -11.59 -3.07
C VAL A 138 1.25 -11.53 -4.59
N ALA A 139 2.29 -12.03 -5.26
CA ALA A 139 2.29 -12.10 -6.71
C ALA A 139 1.10 -12.91 -7.25
N SER A 140 0.80 -14.08 -6.67
CA SER A 140 -0.34 -14.90 -7.07
C SER A 140 -1.68 -14.17 -6.89
N TYR A 141 -1.86 -13.52 -5.74
CA TYR A 141 -3.01 -12.65 -5.47
C TYR A 141 -3.16 -11.56 -6.54
N LEU A 142 -2.09 -10.83 -6.82
CA LEU A 142 -2.13 -9.71 -7.77
C LEU A 142 -2.36 -10.19 -9.22
N VAL A 143 -1.80 -11.34 -9.61
CA VAL A 143 -2.11 -11.91 -10.92
C VAL A 143 -3.60 -12.21 -11.06
N GLU A 144 -4.23 -12.78 -10.03
CA GLU A 144 -5.68 -13.04 -10.00
C GLU A 144 -6.51 -11.75 -10.12
N LYS A 145 -6.04 -10.62 -9.55
CA LYS A 145 -6.79 -9.35 -9.62
C LYS A 145 -6.65 -8.63 -10.94
N PHE A 146 -5.44 -8.61 -11.50
CA PHE A 146 -5.14 -7.87 -12.73
C PHE A 146 -5.48 -8.65 -14.00
N TYR A 147 -5.48 -9.98 -13.97
CA TYR A 147 -5.78 -10.81 -15.13
C TYR A 147 -7.16 -11.44 -15.00
N PRO A 148 -8.03 -11.36 -16.03
CA PRO A 148 -9.31 -12.05 -15.98
C PRO A 148 -9.08 -13.58 -15.99
N PRO A 149 -9.94 -14.38 -15.33
CA PRO A 149 -9.75 -15.83 -15.23
C PRO A 149 -9.57 -16.53 -16.57
N SER A 150 -10.22 -16.04 -17.64
CA SER A 150 -10.13 -16.59 -19.00
C SER A 150 -8.78 -16.37 -19.68
N ASN A 151 -8.01 -15.36 -19.26
CA ASN A 151 -6.70 -15.03 -19.82
C ASN A 151 -5.61 -14.99 -18.73
N GLN A 152 -5.80 -15.74 -17.65
CA GLN A 152 -4.81 -15.81 -16.60
C GLN A 152 -3.59 -16.59 -17.12
N PRO A 153 -2.39 -15.99 -17.11
CA PRO A 153 -1.21 -16.63 -17.64
C PRO A 153 -0.82 -17.83 -16.77
N TRP A 154 -0.64 -19.00 -17.39
CA TRP A 154 -0.16 -20.21 -16.72
C TRP A 154 1.20 -20.00 -16.05
N THR A 155 2.06 -19.19 -16.67
CA THR A 155 3.33 -18.73 -16.11
C THR A 155 3.57 -17.27 -16.50
N LEU A 156 3.97 -16.46 -15.52
CA LEU A 156 4.55 -15.13 -15.74
C LEU A 156 6.04 -15.20 -15.40
N PRO A 157 6.91 -14.46 -16.13
CA PRO A 157 8.30 -14.32 -15.75
C PRO A 157 8.44 -13.85 -14.31
N GLU A 158 9.42 -14.38 -13.58
CA GLU A 158 9.63 -14.05 -12.17
C GLU A 158 9.82 -12.55 -11.95
N ASP A 159 10.60 -11.89 -12.80
CA ASP A 159 10.83 -10.44 -12.72
C ASP A 159 9.55 -9.62 -12.90
N TYR A 160 8.64 -10.08 -13.78
CA TYR A 160 7.33 -9.46 -13.95
C TYR A 160 6.48 -9.62 -12.69
N ARG A 161 6.51 -10.80 -12.06
CA ARG A 161 5.80 -11.07 -10.79
C ARG A 161 6.31 -10.17 -9.66
N LYS A 162 7.64 -10.06 -9.49
CA LYS A 162 8.26 -9.17 -8.50
C LYS A 162 7.91 -7.71 -8.75
N SER A 163 7.89 -7.30 -10.02
CA SER A 163 7.51 -5.95 -10.42
C SER A 163 6.04 -5.65 -10.15
N LEU A 164 5.16 -6.64 -10.33
CA LEU A 164 3.74 -6.54 -9.98
C LEU A 164 3.55 -6.39 -8.46
N VAL A 165 4.33 -7.11 -7.63
CA VAL A 165 4.31 -6.92 -6.16
C VAL A 165 4.71 -5.50 -5.78
N LYS A 166 5.77 -4.96 -6.39
CA LYS A 166 6.22 -3.58 -6.15
C LYS A 166 5.28 -2.52 -6.70
N LEU A 167 4.37 -2.88 -7.60
CA LEU A 167 3.44 -1.95 -8.22
C LEU A 167 2.32 -1.54 -7.25
N VAL A 168 1.87 -2.47 -6.40
CA VAL A 168 0.72 -2.24 -5.52
C VAL A 168 1.19 -1.89 -4.11
N LEU A 169 0.80 -0.70 -3.67
CA LEU A 169 1.10 -0.18 -2.34
C LEU A 169 -0.19 -0.09 -1.55
N LEU A 170 -0.13 -0.52 -0.30
CA LEU A 170 -1.17 -0.26 0.69
C LEU A 170 -0.75 0.96 1.51
N GLU A 171 -1.68 1.88 1.72
CA GLU A 171 -1.51 3.05 2.58
C GLU A 171 -2.64 3.05 3.61
N VAL A 172 -2.28 3.20 4.88
CA VAL A 172 -3.23 3.44 5.96
C VAL A 172 -2.95 4.81 6.54
N VAL A 173 -4.00 5.62 6.69
CA VAL A 173 -3.92 6.97 7.24
C VAL A 173 -4.82 7.07 8.46
N LEU A 174 -4.22 7.36 9.61
CA LEU A 174 -4.94 7.75 10.81
C LEU A 174 -5.18 9.27 10.74
N ARG A 175 -6.34 9.67 10.24
CA ARG A 175 -6.69 11.10 10.06
C ARG A 175 -7.36 11.65 11.31
N PRO A 176 -6.96 12.83 11.83
CA PRO A 176 -7.72 13.46 12.90
C PRO A 176 -9.09 13.90 12.38
N THR A 177 -10.12 13.77 13.22
CA THR A 177 -11.41 14.44 12.98
C THR A 177 -11.21 15.96 13.00
N ASN A 178 -12.06 16.72 12.30
CA ASN A 178 -11.98 18.19 12.25
C ASN A 178 -11.92 18.81 13.66
N LYS A 179 -12.76 18.32 14.59
CA LYS A 179 -12.75 18.78 15.98
C LYS A 179 -11.42 18.51 16.69
N TYR A 180 -10.83 17.33 16.49
CA TYR A 180 -9.56 16.97 17.13
C TYR A 180 -8.39 17.77 16.53
N ALA A 181 -8.34 17.89 15.21
CA ALA A 181 -7.34 18.70 14.50
C ALA A 181 -7.36 20.16 14.97
N LEU A 182 -8.53 20.78 15.04
CA LEU A 182 -8.67 22.19 15.45
C LEU A 182 -8.36 22.42 16.94
N SER A 183 -8.75 21.50 17.82
CA SER A 183 -8.59 21.68 19.27
C SER A 183 -7.20 21.33 19.79
N LYS A 184 -6.46 20.48 19.10
CA LYS A 184 -5.16 19.96 19.55
C LYS A 184 -4.02 20.16 18.57
N ALA A 185 -4.28 20.80 17.41
CA ALA A 185 -3.29 21.06 16.37
C ALA A 185 -2.49 19.80 15.98
N VAL A 186 -3.18 18.67 15.87
CA VAL A 186 -2.59 17.37 15.54
C VAL A 186 -2.66 17.10 14.04
N LEU A 187 -1.68 16.35 13.53
CA LEU A 187 -1.57 15.96 12.13
C LEU A 187 -1.85 14.46 11.92
N PRO A 188 -2.17 14.05 10.68
CA PRO A 188 -2.33 12.64 10.36
C PRO A 188 -1.04 11.84 10.54
N VAL A 189 -1.21 10.57 10.88
CA VAL A 189 -0.14 9.57 10.86
C VAL A 189 -0.46 8.59 9.73
N SER A 190 0.49 8.30 8.86
CA SER A 190 0.30 7.33 7.80
C SER A 190 1.33 6.21 7.87
N CYS A 191 1.00 5.05 7.33
CA CYS A 191 1.93 3.98 7.11
C CYS A 191 1.70 3.40 5.72
N ASN A 192 2.79 3.09 5.03
CA ASN A 192 2.72 2.57 3.67
C ASN A 192 3.78 1.48 3.46
N GLY A 193 3.47 0.58 2.54
CA GLY A 193 4.30 -0.55 2.20
C GLY A 193 3.67 -1.38 1.10
N ASN A 194 4.47 -2.28 0.52
CA ASN A 194 3.92 -3.31 -0.37
C ASN A 194 3.25 -4.43 0.46
N LEU A 195 2.36 -5.22 -0.16
CA LEU A 195 1.62 -6.28 0.54
C LEU A 195 2.51 -7.45 1.02
N ALA A 196 3.76 -7.53 0.58
CA ALA A 196 4.73 -8.54 1.02
C ALA A 196 5.53 -8.10 2.25
N GLU A 197 5.50 -6.81 2.63
CA GLU A 197 6.18 -6.31 3.82
C GLU A 197 5.54 -6.87 5.10
N GLU A 198 6.39 -7.28 6.05
CA GLU A 198 5.96 -7.67 7.39
C GLU A 198 5.70 -6.46 8.27
N LYS A 199 4.87 -6.66 9.31
CA LYS A 199 4.43 -5.58 10.22
C LYS A 199 5.59 -4.71 10.74
N GLY A 200 6.75 -5.32 11.04
CA GLY A 200 7.93 -4.62 11.56
C GLY A 200 8.61 -3.69 10.55
N ASP A 201 8.50 -4.00 9.27
CA ASP A 201 9.19 -3.27 8.19
C ASP A 201 8.38 -2.12 7.61
N ILE A 202 7.06 -2.10 7.88
CA ILE A 202 6.15 -1.04 7.45
C ILE A 202 6.61 0.31 8.05
N LYS A 203 6.83 1.28 7.17
CA LYS A 203 7.25 2.62 7.54
C LYS A 203 6.04 3.45 7.95
N ALA A 204 6.07 3.97 9.18
CA ALA A 204 5.12 4.97 9.65
C ALA A 204 5.72 6.37 9.49
N VAL A 205 4.93 7.30 8.96
CA VAL A 205 5.28 8.69 8.72
C VAL A 205 4.31 9.57 9.50
N HIS A 206 4.88 10.48 10.29
CA HIS A 206 4.13 11.55 10.93
C HIS A 206 4.27 12.77 10.03
N ASN A 207 3.17 13.31 9.52
CA ASN A 207 3.25 14.61 8.84
C ASN A 207 3.64 15.65 9.89
N THR A 208 4.76 16.35 9.67
CA THR A 208 5.30 17.34 10.62
C THR A 208 5.05 18.78 10.19
N THR A 209 4.44 19.01 9.03
CA THR A 209 4.24 20.37 8.49
C THR A 209 2.78 20.81 8.63
N ILE A 210 2.52 21.68 9.62
CA ILE A 210 1.45 22.67 9.55
C ILE A 210 2.10 23.91 8.93
N GLN A 211 1.83 24.18 7.65
CA GLN A 211 2.22 25.46 7.04
C GLN A 211 1.16 26.52 7.33
#